data_AF-A0A935MRG4-F1
#
_entry.id   AF-A0A935MRG4-F1
#
_cell.length_a   1.000
_cell.length_b   1.000
_cell.length_c   1.000
_cell.angle_alpha   90.00
_cell.angle_beta   90.00
_cell.angle_gamma   90.00
#
_symmetry.space_group_name_H-M   'P 1'
#
loop_
_entity.id
_entity.type
_entity.pdbx_description
1 polymer ?
#
loop_
_entity_poly.entity_id
_entity_poly.type
_entity_poly.pdbx_seq_one_letter_code
_entity_poly.pdbx_strand_id
1 'polypeptide(L)' 'MMFVPIEPAYLIAMQEDQELWAYAYAKRILLISPTNLITSLKLIADLWKREQQSKNALEIAKQGERMYDKIIGF' A
#
# COMPACT_ATOMS: atom_id res chain seq x y z
N MET A 1 0.93 5.00 -10.61
CA MET A 1 0.51 6.30 -10.04
C MET A 1 0.95 7.39 -10.98
N MET A 2 0.14 8.43 -11.16
CA MET A 2 0.48 9.63 -11.92
C MET A 2 0.45 10.81 -10.96
N PHE A 3 1.56 11.54 -10.91
CA PHE A 3 1.72 12.70 -10.06
C PHE A 3 1.49 13.99 -10.85
N VAL A 4 0.62 14.87 -10.33
CA VAL A 4 0.36 16.19 -10.89
C VAL A 4 0.94 17.22 -9.91
N PRO A 5 2.04 17.92 -10.25
CA PRO A 5 2.78 18.75 -9.29
C PRO A 5 2.09 20.07 -8.95
N ILE A 6 1.07 20.48 -9.71
CA ILE A 6 0.37 21.76 -9.56
C ILE A 6 -1.02 21.49 -8.98
N GLU A 7 -1.20 21.73 -7.69
CA GLU A 7 -2.47 21.45 -6.98
C GLU A 7 -3.68 22.18 -7.61
N PRO A 8 -3.62 23.49 -7.96
CA PRO A 8 -4.76 24.15 -8.59
C PRO A 8 -5.15 23.53 -9.93
N ALA A 9 -4.17 23.09 -10.72
CA ALA A 9 -4.43 22.43 -12.00
C ALA A 9 -5.08 21.06 -11.81
N TYR A 10 -4.66 20.30 -10.79
CA TYR A 10 -5.31 19.05 -10.41
C TYR A 10 -6.77 19.27 -10.02
N LEU A 11 -7.05 20.28 -9.18
CA LEU A 11 -8.41 20.60 -8.74
C LEU A 11 -9.31 21.03 -9.90
N ILE A 12 -8.82 21.91 -10.79
CA ILE A 12 -9.56 22.34 -11.97
C ILE A 12 -9.86 21.14 -12.87
N ALA A 13 -8.89 20.27 -13.13
CA ALA A 13 -9.10 19.08 -13.95
C ALA A 13 -10.18 18.14 -13.39
N MET A 14 -10.22 17.97 -12.06
CA MET A 14 -11.27 17.17 -11.39
C MET A 14 -12.65 17.86 -11.36
N GLN A 15 -12.68 19.20 -11.41
CA GLN A 15 -13.93 19.97 -11.45
C GLN A 15 -14.56 19.96 -12.84
N GLU A 16 -13.73 20.14 -13.88
CA GLU A 16 -14.16 20.16 -15.28
C GLU A 16 -14.61 18.77 -15.75
N ASP A 17 -13.91 17.71 -15.34
CA ASP A 17 -14.27 16.33 -15.65
C ASP A 17 -14.36 15.49 -14.37
N GLN A 18 -15.60 15.32 -13.90
CA GLN A 18 -15.90 14.53 -12.70
C GLN A 18 -15.68 13.03 -12.90
N GLU A 19 -15.65 12.54 -14.14
CA GLU A 19 -15.40 11.12 -14.45
C GLU A 19 -13.90 10.82 -14.58
N LEU A 20 -13.04 11.84 -14.69
CA LEU A 20 -11.60 11.70 -14.88
C LEU A 20 -10.94 10.81 -13.82
N TRP A 21 -11.40 10.90 -12.57
CA TRP A 21 -10.92 10.04 -11.49
C TRP A 21 -11.27 8.57 -11.74
N ALA A 22 -12.55 8.29 -12.09
CA ALA A 22 -13.03 6.94 -12.35
C ALA A 22 -12.37 6.34 -13.60
N TYR A 23 -12.17 7.15 -14.64
CA TYR A 23 -11.44 6.78 -15.84
C TYR A 23 -10.00 6.38 -15.54
N ALA A 24 -9.27 7.21 -14.79
CA ALA A 24 -7.89 6.90 -14.40
C ALA A 24 -7.83 5.63 -13.54
N TYR A 25 -8.77 5.49 -12.60
CA TYR A 25 -8.87 4.32 -11.72
C TYR A 25 -9.15 3.03 -12.50
N ALA A 26 -10.05 3.05 -13.48
CA ALA A 26 -10.33 1.92 -14.37
C ALA A 26 -9.08 1.47 -15.16
N LYS A 27 -8.18 2.41 -15.47
CA LYS A 27 -6.87 2.14 -16.08
C LYS A 27 -5.78 1.77 -15.07
N ARG A 28 -6.12 1.56 -13.79
CA ARG A 28 -5.18 1.28 -12.70
C ARG A 28 -4.16 2.41 -12.48
N ILE A 29 -4.55 3.65 -12.76
CA ILE A 29 -3.76 4.85 -12.54
C ILE A 29 -4.39 5.65 -11.39
N LEU A 30 -3.68 5.73 -10.27
CA LEU A 30 -4.02 6.65 -9.18
C LEU A 30 -3.46 8.03 -9.50
N LEU A 31 -4.35 9.03 -9.60
CA LEU A 31 -4.00 10.44 -9.69
C LEU A 31 -3.67 11.00 -8.31
N ILE A 32 -2.54 11.69 -8.20
CA ILE A 32 -1.97 12.14 -6.93
C ILE A 32 -1.48 13.58 -7.09
N SER A 33 -1.81 14.42 -6.12
CA SER A 33 -1.38 15.81 -5.99
C SER A 33 -0.30 15.95 -4.90
N PRO A 34 0.38 17.10 -4.77
CA PRO A 34 1.39 17.30 -3.74
C PRO A 34 0.87 17.04 -2.33
N THR A 35 -0.39 17.38 -2.07
CA THR A 35 -1.02 17.24 -0.75
C THR A 35 -1.24 15.78 -0.35
N ASN A 36 -1.57 14.90 -1.30
CA ASN A 36 -1.88 13.50 -1.00
C ASN A 36 -0.71 12.54 -1.24
N LEU A 37 0.37 12.98 -1.90
CA LEU A 37 1.56 12.16 -2.18
C LEU A 37 2.18 11.56 -0.93
N ILE A 38 2.48 12.39 0.08
CA ILE A 38 3.14 11.92 1.31
C ILE A 38 2.26 10.89 2.04
N THR A 39 0.95 11.12 2.09
CA THR A 39 -0.01 10.18 2.67
C THR A 39 -0.02 8.85 1.92
N SER A 40 -0.05 8.87 0.58
CA SER A 40 0.01 7.65 -0.22
C SER A 40 1.31 6.88 -0.02
N LEU A 41 2.45 7.57 0.02
CA LEU A 41 3.76 6.94 0.28
C LEU A 41 3.82 6.32 1.68
N LYS A 42 3.29 7.02 2.69
CA LYS A 42 3.24 6.50 4.06
C LYS A 42 2.37 5.25 4.15
N LEU A 43 1.22 5.24 3.48
CA LEU A 43 0.35 4.06 3.42
C LEU A 43 1.05 2.85 2.80
N ILE A 44 1.82 3.05 1.72
CA ILE A 44 2.61 1.98 1.10
C ILE A 44 3.68 1.46 2.07
N ALA A 45 4.41 2.36 2.73
CA ALA A 45 5.44 2.00 3.70
C ALA A 45 4.86 1.22 4.89
N ASP A 46 3.73 1.66 5.43
CA ASP A 46 3.03 0.99 6.54
C ASP A 46 2.53 -0.40 6.12
N LEU A 47 2.03 -0.54 4.89
CA LEU A 47 1.60 -1.83 4.33
C LEU A 47 2.77 -2.83 4.26
N TRP A 48 3.91 -2.40 3.72
CA TRP A 48 5.11 -3.25 3.65
C TRP A 48 5.63 -3.64 5.03
N LYS A 49 5.63 -2.71 5.99
CA LYS A 49 6.02 -3.00 7.36
C LYS A 49 5.12 -4.08 7.97
N ARG A 50 3.81 -3.97 7.76
CA ARG A 50 2.84 -4.97 8.23
C ARG A 50 3.05 -6.32 7.56
N GLU A 51 3.27 -6.35 6.26
CA GLU A 51 3.55 -7.59 5.51
C GLU A 51 4.80 -8.29 6.06
N GLN A 52 5.87 -7.52 6.29
CA GLN A 52 7.12 -8.06 6.84
C GLN A 52 6.93 -8.64 8.25
N GLN A 53 6.18 -7.93 9.10
CA GLN A 53 5.85 -8.44 10.45
C GLN A 53 5.05 -9.74 10.37
N SER A 54 4.08 -9.83 9.47
CA SER A 54 3.29 -11.05 9.26
C SER A 54 4.16 -12.23 8.81
N LYS A 55 5.09 -12.01 7.88
CA LYS A 55 6.05 -13.03 7.44
C LYS A 55 6.93 -13.51 8.58
N ASN A 56 7.46 -12.58 9.38
CA ASN A 56 8.29 -12.91 10.53
C ASN A 56 7.52 -13.72 11.59
N ALA A 57 6.27 -13.34 11.88
CA ALA A 57 5.43 -14.08 12.83
C ALA A 57 5.16 -15.52 12.36
N LEU A 58 4.93 -15.71 11.07
CA LEU A 58 4.76 -17.04 10.47
C LEU A 58 6.03 -17.89 10.60
N GLU A 59 7.20 -17.31 10.35
CA GLU A 59 8.47 -18.01 10.52
C GLU A 59 8.76 -18.38 11.98
N ILE A 60 8.45 -17.49 12.94
CA ILE A 60 8.56 -17.80 14.37
C ILE A 60 7.67 -18.99 14.73
N ALA A 61 6.41 -18.99 14.29
CA ALA A 61 5.48 -20.10 14.54
C ALA A 61 6.02 -21.42 13.97
N LYS A 62 6.55 -21.40 12.74
CA LYS A 62 7.15 -22.56 12.08
C LYS A 62 8.41 -23.09 12.80
N GLN A 63 9.25 -22.21 13.36
CA GLN A 63 10.37 -22.66 14.19
C GLN A 63 9.89 -23.27 15.52
N GLY A 64 8.83 -22.70 16.12
CA GLY A 64 8.19 -23.25 17.32
C GLY A 64 7.62 -24.65 17.10
N GLU A 65 6.93 -24.87 15.98
CA GLU A 65 6.42 -26.18 15.56
C GLU A 65 7.56 -27.21 15.47
N ARG A 66 8.66 -26.87 14.80
CA ARG A 66 9.85 -27.74 14.71
C ARG A 66 10.47 -28.06 16.07
N MET A 67 10.44 -27.11 17.01
CA MET A 67 10.92 -27.35 18.38
C MET A 67 9.99 -28.30 19.12
N TYR A 68 8.68 -28.10 19.01
CA TYR A 68 7.66 -28.97 19.59
C TYR A 68 7.85 -30.41 19.10
N ASP A 69 7.90 -30.61 17.77
CA ASP A 69 8.06 -31.93 17.15
C ASP A 69 9.32 -32.66 17.65
N LYS A 70 10.43 -31.93 17.83
CA LYS A 70 11.67 -32.50 18.38
C LYS A 70 11.54 -32.96 19.83
N ILE A 71 10.72 -32.30 20.64
CA ILE A 71 10.56 -32.61 22.06
C ILE A 71 9.63 -33.81 22.25
N ILE A 72 8.57 -33.95 21.44
CA ILE A 72 7.63 -35.08 21.53
C ILE A 72 8.04 -36.32 20.74
N GLY A 73 9.05 -36.22 19.87
CA GLY A 73 9.60 -37.35 19.09
C GLY A 73 10.73 -38.14 19.77
N PHE A 74 11.04 -37.87 21.03
CA PHE A 74 11.89 -38.70 21.92
C PHE A 74 11.03 -39.67 22.73
#